data_AF-A0A970I4L7-F1
#
_entry.id   AF-A0A970I4L7-F1
#
_cell.length_a   1.000
_cell.length_b   1.000
_cell.length_c   1.000
_cell.angle_alpha   90.00
_cell.angle_beta   90.00
_cell.angle_gamma   90.00
#
_symmetry.space_group_name_H-M   'P 1'
#
loop_
_entity.id
_entity.type
_entity.pdbx_description
1 polymer ?
#
loop_
_entity_poly.entity_id
_entity_poly.type
_entity_poly.pdbx_seq_one_letter_code
_entity_poly.pdbx_strand_id
1 'polypeptide(L)' 'MTKEKVAVNSNEHKHQIRNRAMEALNKAKKLEAERLKSGWKYVPAEKGRKLVKVD' A
#
# COMPACT_ATOMS: atom_id res chain seq x y z
N MET A 1 -38.91 14.61 19.17
CA MET A 1 -37.90 13.74 18.53
C MET A 1 -36.54 14.38 18.72
N THR A 2 -35.68 13.71 19.47
CA THR A 2 -34.41 14.20 20.02
C THR A 2 -33.37 14.49 18.93
N LYS A 3 -32.65 15.60 19.09
CA LYS A 3 -31.52 16.03 18.26
C LYS A 3 -30.25 15.21 18.57
N GLU A 4 -30.31 13.89 18.48
CA GLU A 4 -29.14 13.01 18.60
C GLU A 4 -28.90 12.35 17.25
N LYS A 5 -28.05 12.95 16.40
CA LYS A 5 -27.34 12.31 15.27
C LYS A 5 -26.62 13.37 14.41
N VAL A 6 -25.56 14.01 14.92
CA VAL A 6 -24.70 14.83 14.02
C VAL A 6 -23.19 14.68 14.28
N ALA A 7 -22.74 14.22 15.45
CA ALA A 7 -21.29 14.15 15.75
C ALA A 7 -20.60 12.80 15.43
N VAL A 8 -21.33 11.77 14.99
CA VAL A 8 -20.78 10.39 14.92
C VAL A 8 -20.05 10.06 13.61
N ASN A 9 -20.25 10.85 12.54
CA ASN A 9 -19.69 10.51 11.22
C ASN A 9 -18.21 10.87 11.01
N SER A 10 -17.64 11.77 11.82
CA SER A 10 -16.28 12.27 11.57
C SER A 10 -15.19 11.30 12.01
N ASN A 11 -15.43 10.51 13.07
CA ASN A 11 -14.41 9.60 13.60
C ASN A 11 -14.41 8.25 12.86
N GLU A 12 -15.60 7.74 12.53
CA GLU A 12 -15.74 6.52 11.73
C GLU A 12 -15.16 6.72 10.32
N HIS A 13 -15.39 7.87 9.70
CA HIS A 13 -14.79 8.19 8.39
C HIS A 13 -13.25 8.27 8.46
N LYS A 14 -12.70 8.90 9.50
CA LYS A 14 -11.24 8.92 9.74
C LYS A 14 -10.69 7.50 9.95
N HIS A 15 -11.41 6.66 10.67
CA HIS A 15 -11.05 5.25 10.86
C HIS A 15 -11.08 4.47 9.54
N GLN A 16 -12.08 4.71 8.69
CA GLN A 16 -12.15 4.09 7.36
C GLN A 16 -11.00 4.53 6.46
N ILE A 17 -10.64 5.82 6.47
CA ILE A 17 -9.49 6.33 5.73
C ILE A 17 -8.19 5.67 6.23
N ARG A 18 -8.00 5.59 7.55
CA ARG A 18 -6.84 4.91 8.14
C ARG A 18 -6.78 3.44 7.72
N ASN A 19 -7.90 2.73 7.78
CA ASN A 19 -7.95 1.32 7.38
C ASN A 19 -7.59 1.14 5.90
N ARG A 20 -8.14 1.97 5.01
CA ARG A 20 -7.82 1.94 3.57
C ARG A 20 -6.34 2.24 3.31
N ALA A 21 -5.77 3.21 4.04
CA ALA A 21 -4.36 3.53 3.94
C ALA A 21 -3.47 2.36 4.40
N MET A 22 -3.83 1.72 5.52
CA MET A 22 -3.13 0.53 6.03
C MET A 22 -3.24 -0.67 5.07
N GLU A 23 -4.40 -0.87 4.45
CA GLU A 23 -4.61 -1.92 3.46
C GLU A 23 -3.76 -1.69 2.21
N ALA A 24 -3.76 -0.47 1.68
CA ALA A 24 -2.92 -0.10 0.54
C ALA A 24 -1.43 -0.28 0.85
N LEU A 25 -1.00 0.11 2.04
CA LEU A 25 0.38 -0.07 2.50
C LEU A 25 0.76 -1.55 2.63
N ASN A 26 -0.13 -2.38 3.20
CA ASN A 26 0.10 -3.82 3.29
C ASN A 26 0.12 -4.49 1.91
N LYS A 27 -0.72 -4.04 0.97
CA LYS A 27 -0.70 -4.54 -0.41
C LYS A 27 0.61 -4.16 -1.12
N ALA A 28 1.08 -2.93 -0.95
CA ALA A 28 2.37 -2.49 -1.49
C ALA A 28 3.53 -3.31 -0.90
N LYS A 29 3.56 -3.50 0.42
CA LYS A 29 4.56 -4.35 1.09
C LYS A 29 4.54 -5.80 0.62
N LYS A 30 3.36 -6.38 0.40
CA LYS A 30 3.23 -7.73 -0.17
C LYS A 30 3.80 -7.79 -1.58
N LEU A 31 3.47 -6.82 -2.44
CA LEU A 31 4.02 -6.73 -3.79
C LEU A 31 5.54 -6.54 -3.79
N GLU A 32 6.09 -5.73 -2.88
CA GLU A 32 7.53 -5.59 -2.70
C GLU A 32 8.18 -6.89 -2.20
N ALA A 33 7.55 -7.59 -1.26
CA ALA A 33 8.04 -8.87 -0.75
C ALA A 33 7.97 -9.98 -1.82
N GLU A 34 6.90 -10.03 -2.61
CA GLU A 34 6.77 -10.94 -3.75
C GLU A 34 7.79 -10.60 -4.84
N ARG A 35 8.00 -9.31 -5.12
CA ARG A 35 9.06 -8.84 -6.01
C ARG A 35 10.43 -9.31 -5.53
N LEU A 36 10.73 -9.20 -4.23
CA LEU A 36 11.98 -9.69 -3.64
C LEU A 36 12.08 -11.23 -3.70
N LYS A 37 10.99 -11.96 -3.47
CA LYS A 37 10.93 -13.43 -3.59
C LYS A 37 11.09 -13.93 -5.03
N SER A 38 10.66 -13.15 -6.02
CA SER A 38 10.69 -13.52 -7.43
C SER A 38 12.11 -13.56 -8.03
N GLY A 39 13.12 -13.05 -7.29
CA GLY A 39 14.51 -12.97 -7.75
C GLY A 39 14.77 -11.84 -8.77
N TRP A 40 13.74 -11.12 -9.23
CA TRP A 40 13.92 -10.06 -10.23
C TRP A 40 14.40 -8.75 -9.60
N LYS A 41 15.63 -8.35 -9.90
CA LYS A 41 16.22 -7.08 -9.45
C LYS A 41 16.44 -6.14 -10.63
N TYR A 42 16.26 -4.84 -10.37
CA TYR A 42 16.70 -3.82 -11.31
C TYR A 42 18.20 -3.61 -11.13
N VAL A 43 18.98 -3.89 -12.17
CA VAL A 43 20.41 -3.57 -12.21
C VAL A 43 20.64 -2.30 -13.03
N PRO A 44 21.64 -1.47 -12.67
CA PRO A 44 22.06 -0.36 -13.51
C PRO A 44 22.43 -0.86 -14.91
N ALA A 45 22.01 -0.14 -15.94
CA ALA A 45 22.39 -0.38 -17.33
C ALA A 45 22.82 0.95 -17.96
N GLU A 46 23.50 0.90 -19.12
CA GLU A 46 23.92 2.11 -19.85
C GLU A 46 22.79 3.12 -20.08
N LYS A 47 21.54 2.65 -20.21
CA LYS A 47 20.34 3.49 -20.21
C LYS A 47 19.37 3.05 -19.11
N GLY A 48 19.43 3.72 -17.96
CA GLY A 48 18.48 3.53 -16.87
C GLY A 48 18.69 2.23 -16.09
N ARG A 49 17.64 1.41 -15.98
CA ARG A 49 17.64 0.18 -15.17
C ARG A 49 17.08 -0.99 -15.97
N LYS A 50 17.78 -2.13 -15.97
CA LYS A 50 17.33 -3.38 -16.61
C LYS A 50 16.78 -4.35 -15.56
N LEU A 51 15.67 -5.01 -15.85
CA LEU A 51 15.12 -6.07 -15.00
C LEU A 51 15.83 -7.38 -15.33
N VAL A 52 16.51 -7.97 -14.35
CA VAL A 52 17.22 -9.25 -14.50
C VAL A 52 16.81 -10.20 -13.38
N LYS A 53 16.66 -11.49 -13.68
CA LYS A 53 16.41 -12.54 -12.69
C LYS A 53 17.74 -12.91 -12.05
N VAL A 54 17.85 -12.67 -10.76
CA VAL A 54 19.02 -13.02 -9.94
C VAL A 54 18.63 -14.30 -9.22
N ASP A 55 19.13 -15.43 -9.73
CA ASP A 55 18.93 -16.77 -9.13
C ASP A 55 19.66 -16.90 -7.78
#